data_AF-A0A3G3GQG5-F1
#
_entry.id   AF-A0A3G3GQG5-F1
#
_cell.length_a   1.000
_cell.length_b   1.000
_cell.length_c   1.000
_cell.angle_alpha   90.00
_cell.angle_beta   90.00
_cell.angle_gamma   90.00
#
_symmetry.space_group_name_H-M   'P 1'
#
loop_
_entity.id
_entity.type
_entity.pdbx_description
1 polymer ?
#
loop_
_entity_poly.entity_id
_entity_poly.type
_entity_poly.pdbx_seq_one_letter_code
_entity_poly.pdbx_strand_id
1 'polypeptide(L)' 'MKAMTQVEFIQTFNAFSAKEKLAIAKKIQLQMADVLFDELDAELPDMDISTAEIQEEIKAFRNAKKN' A
#
# COMPACT_ATOMS: atom_id res chain seq x y z
N MET A 1 -30.18 -3.81 1.40
CA MET A 1 -29.66 -4.69 0.33
C MET A 1 -29.04 -5.90 1.00
N LYS A 2 -29.26 -7.11 0.49
CA LYS A 2 -28.67 -8.34 1.06
C LYS A 2 -27.18 -8.38 0.68
N ALA A 3 -26.29 -8.57 1.66
CA ALA A 3 -24.85 -8.69 1.39
C ALA A 3 -24.57 -10.00 0.62
N MET A 4 -23.71 -9.91 -0.38
CA MET A 4 -23.28 -11.07 -1.19
C MET A 4 -22.39 -11.98 -0.35
N THR A 5 -22.63 -13.28 -0.41
CA THR A 5 -21.79 -14.29 0.23
C THR A 5 -20.49 -14.49 -0.55
N GLN A 6 -19.45 -15.03 0.10
CA GLN A 6 -18.16 -15.30 -0.54
C GLN A 6 -18.29 -16.19 -1.78
N VAL A 7 -19.20 -17.19 -1.74
CA VAL A 7 -19.45 -18.12 -2.85
C VAL A 7 -20.06 -17.39 -4.04
N GLU A 8 -21.05 -16.53 -3.81
CA GLU A 8 -21.69 -15.72 -4.85
C GLU A 8 -20.70 -14.73 -5.48
N PHE A 9 -19.78 -14.17 -4.69
CA PHE A 9 -18.72 -13.32 -5.19
C PHE A 9 -17.77 -14.08 -6.10
N ILE A 10 -17.29 -15.26 -5.68
CA ILE A 10 -16.35 -16.07 -6.48
C ILE A 10 -17.01 -16.50 -7.80
N GLN A 11 -18.28 -16.89 -7.77
CA GLN A 11 -19.03 -17.25 -8.98
C GLN A 11 -19.17 -16.07 -9.93
N THR A 12 -19.53 -14.90 -9.41
CA THR A 12 -19.67 -13.67 -10.20
C THR A 12 -18.33 -13.22 -10.77
N PHE A 13 -17.27 -13.25 -9.95
CA PHE A 13 -15.92 -12.92 -10.40
C PHE A 13 -15.46 -13.87 -11.51
N ASN A 14 -15.75 -15.15 -11.40
CA ASN A 14 -15.38 -16.16 -12.39
C ASN A 14 -16.13 -16.02 -13.72
N ALA A 15 -17.31 -15.39 -13.73
CA ALA A 15 -18.07 -15.11 -14.94
C ALA A 15 -17.48 -13.99 -15.81
N PHE A 16 -16.61 -13.13 -15.26
CA PHE A 16 -15.94 -12.08 -16.03
C PHE A 16 -14.86 -12.62 -16.97
N SER A 17 -14.57 -11.86 -18.03
CA SER A 17 -13.44 -12.13 -18.90
C SER A 17 -12.10 -11.98 -18.16
N ALA A 18 -11.02 -12.58 -18.69
CA ALA A 18 -9.70 -12.48 -18.08
C ALA A 18 -9.21 -11.03 -17.91
N LYS A 19 -9.55 -10.15 -18.87
CA LYS A 19 -9.19 -8.72 -18.83
C LYS A 19 -9.92 -7.98 -17.70
N GLU A 20 -11.20 -8.27 -17.52
CA GLU A 20 -12.01 -7.69 -16.46
C GLU A 20 -11.58 -8.19 -15.08
N LYS A 21 -11.31 -9.50 -14.94
CA LYS A 21 -10.74 -10.09 -13.73
C LYS A 21 -9.45 -9.40 -13.32
N LEU A 22 -8.55 -9.14 -14.27
CA LEU A 22 -7.30 -8.44 -14.01
C LEU A 22 -7.52 -7.00 -13.52
N ALA A 23 -8.46 -6.27 -14.13
CA ALA A 23 -8.80 -4.91 -13.71
C ALA A 23 -9.41 -4.88 -12.30
N ILE A 24 -10.32 -5.81 -12.00
CA ILE A 24 -10.95 -5.96 -10.68
C ILE A 24 -9.89 -6.32 -9.63
N ALA A 25 -9.03 -7.31 -9.92
CA ALA A 25 -7.96 -7.73 -9.01
C ALA A 25 -6.99 -6.59 -8.69
N LYS A 26 -6.58 -5.81 -9.70
CA LYS A 26 -5.74 -4.62 -9.49
C LYS A 26 -6.40 -3.58 -8.59
N LYS A 27 -7.70 -3.34 -8.77
CA LYS A 27 -8.44 -2.39 -7.94
C LYS A 27 -8.52 -2.86 -6.49
N ILE A 28 -8.79 -4.15 -6.26
CA ILE A 28 -8.79 -4.76 -4.92
C ILE A 28 -7.40 -4.64 -4.28
N GLN A 29 -6.34 -4.96 -5.02
CA GLN A 29 -4.96 -4.85 -4.52
C GLN A 29 -4.61 -3.43 -4.10
N LEU A 30 -4.99 -2.40 -4.87
CA LEU A 30 -4.75 -1.01 -4.50
C LEU A 30 -5.50 -0.62 -3.22
N GLN A 31 -6.77 -1.00 -3.10
CA GLN A 31 -7.57 -0.72 -1.90
C GLN A 31 -7.01 -1.44 -0.66
N MET A 32 -6.54 -2.68 -0.83
CA MET A 32 -5.89 -3.40 0.27
C MET A 32 -4.55 -2.80 0.64
N ALA A 33 -3.79 -2.27 -0.33
CA ALA A 33 -2.55 -1.57 -0.05
C ALA A 33 -2.81 -0.35 0.83
N ASP A 34 -3.81 0.47 0.51
CA ASP A 34 -4.17 1.64 1.32
C ASP A 34 -4.50 1.25 2.78
N VAL A 35 -5.32 0.21 2.97
CA VAL A 35 -5.65 -0.30 4.32
C VAL A 35 -4.42 -0.81 5.06
N LEU A 36 -3.54 -1.55 4.38
CA LEU A 36 -2.30 -2.05 4.99
C LEU A 36 -1.34 -0.90 5.35
N PHE A 37 -1.31 0.17 4.56
CA PHE A 37 -0.53 1.36 4.88
C PHE A 37 -1.09 2.10 6.09
N ASP A 38 -2.42 2.23 6.21
CA ASP A 38 -3.05 2.84 7.38
C ASP A 38 -2.81 2.01 8.65
N GLU A 39 -2.86 0.68 8.56
CA GLU A 39 -2.52 -0.22 9.67
C GLU A 39 -1.04 -0.09 10.07
N LEU A 40 -0.14 -0.05 9.09
CA LEU A 40 1.29 0.20 9.34
C LEU A 40 1.52 1.56 10.00
N ASP A 41 0.87 2.62 9.53
CA ASP A 41 1.00 3.97 10.09
C ASP A 41 0.53 4.01 11.55
N ALA A 42 -0.55 3.30 11.88
CA ALA A 42 -1.05 3.19 13.26
C ALA A 42 -0.15 2.36 14.19
N GLU A 43 0.58 1.38 13.66
CA GLU A 43 1.52 0.56 14.42
C GLU A 43 2.90 1.21 14.58
N LEU A 44 3.28 2.06 13.62
CA LEU A 44 4.56 2.74 13.66
C LEU A 44 4.51 3.84 14.73
N PRO A 45 5.47 3.86 15.68
CA PRO A 45 5.52 4.93 16.67
C PRO A 45 5.77 6.26 15.96
N ASP A 46 5.04 7.29 16.37
CA ASP A 46 5.38 8.67 16.01
C ASP A 46 6.83 8.94 16.44
N MET A 47 7.72 8.96 15.47
CA MET A 47 9.13 9.30 15.67
C MET A 47 9.31 10.79 15.42
N ASP A 48 9.68 11.53 16.46
CA ASP A 48 10.23 12.87 16.31
C ASP A 48 11.58 12.76 15.60
N ILE A 49 11.57 12.80 14.27
CA ILE A 49 12.80 12.92 13.49
C ILE A 49 13.30 14.36 13.68
N SER A 50 14.47 14.48 14.31
CA SER A 50 15.08 15.80 14.49
C SER A 50 15.56 16.34 13.15
N THR A 51 15.30 17.62 12.89
CA THR A 51 15.85 18.33 11.73
C THR A 51 17.38 18.21 11.66
N ALA A 52 18.05 18.01 12.80
CA ALA A 52 19.49 17.75 12.86
C ALA A 52 19.88 16.40 12.25
N GLU A 53 19.14 15.33 12.54
CA GLU A 53 19.40 13.98 12.01
C GLU A 53 19.21 13.95 10.48
N ILE A 54 18.15 14.60 9.99
CA ILE A 54 17.92 14.76 8.54
C ILE A 54 19.08 15.50 7.88
N GLN A 55 19.59 16.56 8.52
CA GLN A 55 20.74 17.31 7.98
C GLN A 55 22.03 16.49 7.98
N GLU A 56 22.24 15.62 8.97
CA GLU A 56 23.39 14.73 9.03
C GLU A 56 23.36 13.70 7.90
N GLU A 57 22.21 13.06 7.64
CA GLU A 57 22.05 12.12 6.52
C GLU A 57 22.24 12.80 5.16
N ILE A 58 21.67 14.00 4.97
CA ILE A 58 21.87 14.76 3.73
C ILE A 58 23.36 15.09 3.51
N LYS A 59 24.08 15.46 4.57
CA LYS A 59 25.53 15.73 4.49
C LYS A 59 26.31 14.45 4.17
N ALA A 60 25.98 13.34 4.83
CA ALA A 60 26.62 12.04 4.60
C ALA A 60 26.43 11.58 3.14
N PHE A 61 25.21 11.65 2.61
CA PHE A 61 24.91 11.30 1.22
C PHE A 61 25.68 12.19 0.22
N ARG A 62 25.73 13.50 0.47
CA ARG A 62 26.48 14.44 -0.39
C ARG A 62 27.98 14.16 -0.39
N ASN A 63 28.54 13.77 0.75
CA ASN A 63 29.95 13.41 0.85
C ASN A 63 30.23 12.07 0.16
N ALA A 64 29.33 11.08 0.29
CA ALA A 64 29.44 9.80 -0.41
C ALA A 64 29.38 9.94 -1.94
N LYS A 65 28.67 10.95 -2.47
CA LYS A 65 28.62 11.25 -3.92
C LYS A 65 29.81 12.06 -4.45
N LYS A 66 30.60 12.70 -3.58
CA LYS A 66 31.75 13.53 -3.95
C LYS A 66 33.07 12.75 -3.96
N ASN A 67 33.10 11.59 -3.29
CA ASN A 67 34.16 10.60 -3.38
C ASN A 67 33.85 9.58 -4.46
#